data_AF-A0A9W8JVZ7-F1
#
_entry.id   AF-A0A9W8JVZ7-F1
#
_cell.length_a   1.000
_cell.length_b   1.000
_cell.length_c   1.000
_cell.angle_alpha   90.00
_cell.angle_beta   90.00
_cell.angle_gamma   90.00
#
_symmetry.space_group_name_H-M   'P 1'
#
loop_
_entity.id
_entity.type
_entity.pdbx_description
1 polymer ?
#
loop_
_entity_poly.entity_id
_entity_poly.type
_entity_poly.pdbx_seq_one_letter_code
_entity_poly.pdbx_strand_id
1 'polypeptide(L)'
;MSSATPIGTTDTTMTTTTIIVDAVLFDMDGTLIDSTPGVLKAWETFTIDYNLSDSIAIAHATHGRRLYDTLKEFCGITDEDRLLEEVDRFEDEVIKGGPTALPGAIDLLAKAGVLKGFSLTLPFSFRIVIITPNK
;
A
#
# COMPACT_ATOMS: atom_id res chain seq x y z
N MET A 1 46.52 -26.87 -27.07
CA MET A 1 45.05 -27.06 -27.18
C MET A 1 44.52 -27.26 -25.77
N SER A 2 44.06 -26.17 -25.13
CA SER A 2 43.57 -26.21 -23.75
C SER A 2 42.04 -26.10 -23.79
N SER A 3 41.39 -27.14 -23.29
CA SER A 3 39.93 -27.29 -23.23
C SER A 3 39.35 -26.41 -22.13
N ALA A 4 38.54 -25.42 -22.50
CA ALA A 4 37.72 -24.67 -21.56
C ALA A 4 36.51 -25.52 -21.14
N THR A 5 36.43 -25.82 -19.85
CA THR A 5 35.27 -26.44 -19.20
C THR A 5 34.07 -25.48 -19.26
N PRO A 6 32.86 -25.93 -19.62
CA PRO A 6 31.68 -25.08 -19.53
C PRO A 6 31.35 -24.82 -18.06
N ILE A 7 31.27 -23.55 -17.67
CA ILE A 7 30.73 -23.13 -16.38
C ILE A 7 29.24 -23.54 -16.34
N GLY A 8 28.90 -24.33 -15.33
CA GLY A 8 27.56 -24.86 -15.12
C GLY A 8 26.52 -23.75 -15.06
N THR A 9 25.54 -23.84 -15.94
CA THR A 9 24.31 -23.07 -15.88
C THR A 9 23.55 -23.53 -14.64
N THR A 10 23.46 -22.69 -13.63
CA THR A 10 22.62 -22.95 -12.44
C THR A 10 21.16 -22.89 -12.88
N ASP A 11 20.60 -24.05 -13.23
CA ASP A 11 19.17 -24.22 -13.44
C ASP A 11 18.47 -24.11 -12.08
N THR A 12 17.98 -22.91 -11.78
CA THR A 12 17.21 -22.67 -10.56
C THR A 12 15.84 -23.30 -10.76
N THR A 13 15.68 -24.54 -10.34
CA THR A 13 14.41 -25.26 -10.37
C THR A 13 13.43 -24.56 -9.42
N MET A 14 12.58 -23.68 -9.99
CA MET A 14 11.52 -22.97 -9.27
C MET A 14 10.50 -23.99 -8.75
N THR A 15 10.64 -24.35 -7.47
CA THR A 15 9.76 -25.32 -6.83
C THR A 15 8.39 -24.67 -6.61
N THR A 16 7.38 -25.14 -7.33
CA THR A 16 6.01 -24.60 -7.24
C THR A 16 5.28 -25.24 -6.05
N THR A 17 4.73 -24.42 -5.15
CA THR A 17 3.93 -24.88 -4.01
C THR A 17 2.45 -24.56 -4.26
N THR A 18 1.58 -25.56 -4.12
CA THR A 18 0.13 -25.39 -4.28
C THR A 18 -0.53 -25.34 -2.91
N ILE A 19 -1.34 -24.31 -2.67
CA ILE A 19 -2.14 -24.14 -1.45
C ILE A 19 -3.60 -24.02 -1.87
N ILE A 20 -4.48 -24.80 -1.25
CA ILE A 20 -5.93 -24.77 -1.49
C ILE A 20 -6.57 -23.98 -0.34
N VAL A 21 -7.28 -22.91 -0.67
CA VAL A 21 -7.96 -22.04 0.28
C VAL A 21 -9.34 -21.66 -0.24
N ASP A 22 -10.27 -21.40 0.66
CA ASP A 22 -11.61 -20.92 0.29
C ASP A 22 -11.62 -19.42 -0.05
N ALA A 23 -10.69 -18.64 0.49
CA ALA A 23 -10.61 -17.19 0.35
C ALA A 23 -9.17 -16.67 0.33
N VAL A 24 -8.98 -15.51 -0.30
CA VAL A 24 -7.75 -14.71 -0.19
C VAL A 24 -8.12 -13.26 0.12
N LEU A 25 -7.52 -12.69 1.17
CA LEU A 25 -7.65 -11.28 1.53
C LEU A 25 -6.36 -10.56 1.16
N PHE A 26 -6.46 -9.48 0.39
CA PHE A 26 -5.33 -8.63 0.04
C PHE A 26 -5.35 -7.35 0.86
N ASP A 27 -4.19 -6.97 1.38
CA ASP A 27 -3.93 -5.60 1.80
C ASP A 27 -3.73 -4.69 0.56
N MET A 28 -3.77 -3.37 0.73
CA MET A 28 -3.68 -2.40 -0.37
C MET A 28 -2.28 -1.79 -0.48
N ASP A 29 -1.90 -0.95 0.48
CA ASP A 29 -0.64 -0.21 0.46
C ASP A 29 0.55 -1.14 0.73
N GLY A 30 1.56 -1.10 -0.12
CA GLY A 30 2.71 -2.00 -0.03
C GLY A 30 2.41 -3.46 -0.45
N THR A 31 1.17 -3.76 -0.86
CA THR A 31 0.76 -5.10 -1.33
C THR A 31 0.23 -5.07 -2.78
N LEU A 32 -0.77 -4.24 -3.06
CA LEU A 32 -1.33 -4.05 -4.41
C LEU A 32 -0.84 -2.76 -5.06
N ILE A 33 -0.63 -1.71 -4.27
CA ILE A 33 -0.18 -0.40 -4.75
C ILE A 33 1.02 0.11 -3.96
N ASP A 34 1.87 0.89 -4.62
CA ASP A 34 2.88 1.72 -3.99
C ASP A 34 2.34 3.15 -3.86
N SER A 35 1.93 3.50 -2.63
CA SER A 35 1.52 4.85 -2.21
C SER A 35 2.62 5.58 -1.43
N THR A 36 3.79 4.94 -1.24
CA THR A 36 4.90 5.46 -0.44
C THR A 36 5.32 6.87 -0.83
N PRO A 37 5.45 7.22 -2.13
CA PRO A 37 5.85 8.57 -2.52
C PRO A 37 4.86 9.65 -2.05
N GLY A 38 3.56 9.37 -2.12
CA GLY A 38 2.52 10.28 -1.67
C GLY A 38 2.52 10.44 -0.15
N VAL A 39 2.66 9.34 0.58
CA VAL A 39 2.72 9.35 2.06
C VAL A 39 3.93 10.14 2.56
N LEU A 40 5.10 9.96 1.95
CA LEU A 40 6.30 10.73 2.29
C LEU A 40 6.10 12.22 2.03
N LYS A 41 5.45 12.58 0.93
CA LYS A 41 5.19 13.99 0.60
C LYS A 41 4.19 14.63 1.55
N ALA A 42 3.11 13.92 1.88
CA ALA A 42 2.11 14.37 2.82
C ALA A 42 2.73 14.60 4.22
N TRP A 43 3.54 13.66 4.71
CA TRP A 43 4.25 13.85 5.98
C TRP A 43 5.27 14.99 5.94
N GLU A 44 5.98 15.20 4.82
CA GLU A 44 6.86 16.37 4.67
C GLU A 44 6.08 17.68 4.86
N THR A 45 4.92 17.84 4.20
CA THR A 45 4.05 19.00 4.37
C THR A 45 3.59 19.16 5.82
N PHE A 46 3.11 18.08 6.45
CA PHE A 46 2.60 18.13 7.83
C PHE A 46 3.70 18.38 8.86
N THR A 47 4.94 17.93 8.62
CA THR A 47 6.06 18.25 9.51
C THR A 47 6.38 19.74 9.53
N ILE A 48 6.18 20.43 8.40
CA ILE A 48 6.32 21.89 8.33
C ILE A 48 5.17 22.58 9.06
N ASP A 49 3.93 22.19 8.77
CA ASP A 49 2.73 22.84 9.32
C ASP A 49 2.59 22.66 10.84
N TYR A 50 2.94 21.48 11.34
CA TYR A 50 2.84 21.11 12.76
C TYR A 50 4.18 21.17 13.50
N ASN A 51 5.24 21.66 12.84
CA ASN A 51 6.57 21.84 13.41
C ASN A 51 7.15 20.54 14.04
N LEU A 52 6.99 19.42 13.30
CA LEU A 52 7.46 18.10 13.68
C LEU A 52 8.90 17.86 13.19
N SER A 53 9.61 16.92 13.81
CA SER A 53 11.06 16.80 13.66
C SER A 53 11.54 16.03 12.42
N ASP A 54 10.86 14.95 12.01
CA ASP A 54 11.37 14.06 10.95
C ASP A 54 10.21 13.36 10.23
N SER A 55 9.93 13.77 8.99
CA SER A 55 8.86 13.23 8.16
C SER A 55 9.08 11.76 7.80
N ILE A 56 10.34 11.34 7.59
CA ILE A 56 10.67 9.96 7.18
C ILE A 56 10.48 9.02 8.37
N ALA A 57 10.99 9.40 9.55
CA ALA A 57 10.81 8.61 10.75
C ALA A 57 9.33 8.46 11.12
N ILE A 58 8.54 9.53 10.96
CA ILE A 58 7.09 9.50 11.20
C ILE A 58 6.39 8.61 10.16
N ALA A 59 6.70 8.75 8.87
CA ALA A 59 6.12 7.89 7.83
C ALA A 59 6.39 6.40 8.10
N HIS A 60 7.60 6.04 8.52
CA HIS A 60 7.93 4.68 8.93
C HIS A 60 7.18 4.22 10.18
N ALA A 61 7.07 5.08 11.21
CA ALA A 61 6.38 4.75 12.46
C ALA A 61 4.85 4.66 12.31
N THR A 62 4.29 5.28 11.27
CA THR A 62 2.85 5.35 10.99
C THR A 62 2.39 4.34 9.94
N HIS A 63 3.32 3.64 9.28
CA HIS A 63 2.99 2.67 8.25
C HIS A 63 2.04 1.56 8.75
N GLY A 64 0.95 1.33 8.02
CA GLY A 64 -0.10 0.35 8.38
C GLY A 64 -0.99 0.74 9.57
N ARG A 65 -0.79 1.93 10.15
CA ARG A 65 -1.66 2.47 11.22
C ARG A 65 -2.75 3.34 10.62
N ARG A 66 -3.84 3.54 11.37
CA ARG A 66 -4.91 4.44 10.94
C ARG A 66 -4.40 5.87 10.95
N LEU A 67 -4.60 6.58 9.83
CA LEU A 67 -4.18 7.97 9.67
C LEU A 67 -4.76 8.87 10.78
N TYR A 68 -6.06 8.71 11.06
CA TYR A 68 -6.75 9.41 12.16
C TYR A 68 -6.00 9.31 13.50
N ASP A 69 -5.59 8.10 13.90
CA ASP A 69 -4.89 7.89 15.18
C ASP A 69 -3.49 8.53 15.15
N THR A 70 -2.83 8.47 13.99
CA THR A 70 -1.48 9.02 13.84
C THR A 70 -1.47 10.54 13.80
N LEU A 71 -2.44 11.18 13.15
CA LEU A 71 -2.55 12.65 13.17
C LEU A 71 -2.91 13.15 14.57
N LYS A 72 -3.78 12.44 15.29
CA LYS A 72 -4.09 12.75 16.69
C LYS A 72 -2.84 12.68 17.58
N GLU A 73 -2.02 11.66 17.41
CA GLU A 73 -0.79 11.44 18.17
C GLU A 73 0.32 12.43 17.80
N PHE A 74 0.67 12.55 16.52
CA PHE A 74 1.83 13.30 16.06
C PHE A 74 1.54 14.80 15.91
N CYS A 75 0.35 15.18 15.42
CA CYS A 75 -0.02 16.58 15.22
C CYS A 75 -0.70 17.19 16.46
N GLY A 76 -0.99 16.39 17.49
CA GLY A 76 -1.60 16.86 18.76
C GLY A 76 -3.01 17.43 18.59
N ILE A 77 -3.72 17.02 17.54
CA ILE A 77 -5.06 17.53 17.21
C ILE A 77 -6.07 16.90 18.17
N THR A 78 -6.73 17.75 18.97
CA THR A 78 -7.76 17.32 19.95
C THR A 78 -9.18 17.65 19.52
N ASP A 79 -9.33 18.56 18.56
CA ASP A 79 -10.60 18.92 17.96
C ASP A 79 -10.96 17.90 16.86
N GLU A 80 -12.14 17.30 16.97
CA GLU A 80 -12.54 16.19 16.09
C GLU A 80 -12.84 16.65 14.66
N ASP A 81 -13.48 17.81 14.50
CA ASP A 81 -13.81 18.35 13.17
C ASP A 81 -12.53 18.70 12.41
N ARG A 82 -11.59 19.39 13.08
CA ARG A 82 -10.26 19.66 12.52
C ARG A 82 -9.49 18.39 12.20
N LEU A 83 -9.58 17.35 13.04
CA LEU A 83 -8.88 16.09 12.78
C LEU A 83 -9.38 15.43 11.50
N LEU A 84 -10.69 15.45 11.25
CA LEU A 84 -11.26 14.94 10.01
C LEU A 84 -10.84 15.78 8.79
N GLU A 85 -10.84 17.10 8.89
CA GLU A 85 -10.34 17.98 7.82
C GLU A 85 -8.86 17.71 7.48
N GLU A 86 -8.04 17.44 8.50
CA GLU A 86 -6.62 17.13 8.33
C GLU A 86 -6.38 15.73 7.78
N VAL A 87 -7.25 14.76 8.10
CA VAL A 87 -7.26 13.45 7.44
C VAL A 87 -7.52 13.63 5.94
N ASP A 88 -8.58 14.34 5.56
CA ASP A 88 -8.92 14.57 4.15
C ASP A 88 -7.77 15.29 3.41
N ARG A 89 -7.18 16.31 4.04
CA ARG A 89 -6.05 17.05 3.47
C ARG A 89 -4.83 16.16 3.26
N PHE A 90 -4.53 15.28 4.21
CA PHE A 90 -3.41 14.36 4.09
C PHE A 90 -3.65 13.35 2.97
N GLU A 91 -4.85 12.78 2.89
CA GLU A 91 -5.23 11.84 1.84
C GLU A 91 -5.15 12.47 0.44
N ASP A 92 -5.55 13.74 0.30
CA ASP A 92 -5.38 14.52 -0.94
C ASP A 92 -3.91 14.65 -1.36
N GLU A 93 -3.01 14.92 -0.42
CA GLU A 93 -1.57 15.00 -0.70
C GLU A 93 -1.01 13.63 -1.14
N VAL A 94 -1.49 12.54 -0.54
CA VAL A 94 -1.11 11.18 -0.95
C VAL A 94 -1.56 10.89 -2.38
N ILE A 95 -2.78 11.28 -2.76
CA ILE A 95 -3.29 11.10 -4.12
C ILE A 95 -2.47 11.89 -5.13
N LYS A 96 -2.11 13.14 -4.82
CA LYS A 96 -1.25 13.95 -5.70
C LYS A 96 0.11 13.29 -5.95
N GLY A 97 0.59 12.47 -5.01
CA GLY A 97 1.78 11.64 -5.16
C GLY A 97 1.65 10.51 -6.19
N GLY A 98 0.45 10.20 -6.65
CA GLY A 98 0.17 9.26 -7.74
C GLY A 98 0.49 7.80 -7.41
N PRO A 99 -0.32 7.13 -6.56
CA PRO A 99 -0.12 5.73 -6.24
C PRO A 99 -0.07 4.85 -7.49
N THR A 100 0.87 3.90 -7.54
CA THR A 100 1.06 3.03 -8.72
C THR A 100 0.83 1.57 -8.35
N ALA A 101 0.33 0.76 -9.28
CA ALA A 101 0.18 -0.68 -9.03
C ALA A 101 1.54 -1.36 -8.92
N LEU A 102 1.70 -2.23 -7.92
CA LEU A 102 2.91 -3.03 -7.76
C LEU A 102 3.02 -4.10 -8.87
N PRO A 103 4.25 -4.51 -9.24
CA PRO A 103 4.46 -5.52 -10.27
C PRO A 103 3.68 -6.81 -9.99
N GLY A 104 2.90 -7.26 -10.97
CA GLY A 104 2.10 -8.49 -10.87
C GLY A 104 0.78 -8.35 -10.09
N ALA A 105 0.49 -7.23 -9.44
CA ALA A 105 -0.77 -7.01 -8.72
C ALA A 105 -1.98 -7.08 -9.67
N ILE A 106 -1.90 -6.41 -10.82
CA ILE A 106 -2.95 -6.43 -11.84
C ILE A 106 -3.14 -7.85 -12.40
N ASP A 107 -2.05 -8.55 -12.72
CA ASP A 107 -2.09 -9.92 -13.24
C ASP A 107 -2.69 -10.90 -12.23
N LEU A 108 -2.37 -10.73 -10.94
CA LEU A 108 -2.89 -11.53 -9.84
C LEU A 108 -4.41 -11.35 -9.71
N LEU A 109 -4.90 -10.11 -9.69
CA LEU A 109 -6.32 -9.79 -9.58
C LEU A 109 -7.11 -10.26 -10.81
N ALA A 110 -6.51 -10.19 -12.00
CA ALA A 110 -7.09 -10.74 -13.23
C ALA A 110 -7.30 -12.26 -13.13
N LYS A 111 -6.29 -12.98 -12.65
CA LYS A 111 -6.32 -14.44 -12.49
C LYS A 111 -7.23 -14.90 -11.36
N ALA A 112 -7.37 -14.10 -10.30
CA ALA A 112 -8.29 -14.36 -9.20
C ALA A 112 -9.78 -14.20 -9.60
N GLY A 113 -10.09 -13.86 -10.85
CA GLY A 113 -11.46 -13.77 -11.37
C GLY A 113 -12.21 -12.51 -10.92
N VAL A 114 -11.53 -11.57 -10.26
CA VAL A 114 -12.11 -10.31 -9.77
C VAL A 114 -12.45 -9.36 -10.94
N LEU A 115 -11.91 -9.59 -12.14
CA LEU A 115 -12.05 -8.69 -13.30
C LEU A 115 -13.26 -8.95 -14.22
N LYS A 116 -14.35 -9.59 -13.77
CA LYS A 116 -15.63 -9.49 -14.49
C LYS A 116 -16.51 -8.40 -13.89
N GLY A 117 -16.29 -7.16 -14.35
CA GLY A 117 -17.21 -6.03 -14.15
C GLY A 117 -16.94 -5.14 -12.95
N PHE A 118 -15.73 -4.58 -12.83
CA PHE A 118 -15.45 -3.55 -11.83
C PHE A 118 -14.89 -2.27 -12.46
N SER A 119 -15.42 -1.12 -12.03
CA SER A 119 -14.87 0.21 -12.22
C SER A 119 -14.46 0.74 -10.85
N LEU A 120 -13.16 0.98 -10.66
CA LEU A 120 -12.61 1.58 -9.45
C LEU A 120 -12.59 3.10 -9.65
N THR A 121 -13.53 3.80 -9.04
CA THR A 121 -13.50 5.26 -8.88
C THR A 121 -13.36 5.54 -7.40
N LEU A 122 -12.26 6.18 -6.99
CA LEU A 122 -11.98 6.48 -5.57
C LEU A 122 -11.94 8.00 -5.33
N PRO A 123 -12.88 8.52 -4.53
CA PRO A 123 -12.78 9.82 -3.85
C PRO A 123 -12.86 9.66 -2.30
N PHE A 124 -12.16 8.66 -1.76
CA PHE A 124 -11.90 8.38 -0.32
C PHE A 124 -12.95 7.63 0.53
N SER A 125 -12.37 7.03 1.59
CA SER A 125 -12.86 6.13 2.67
C SER A 125 -13.49 4.77 2.28
N PHE A 126 -12.68 3.71 2.12
CA PHE A 126 -13.18 2.32 2.17
C PHE A 126 -12.23 1.28 2.78
N ARG A 127 -12.80 0.44 3.66
CA ARG A 127 -12.30 -0.88 4.06
C ARG A 127 -12.66 -1.92 3.01
N ILE A 128 -11.70 -2.72 2.57
CA ILE A 128 -11.99 -3.93 1.77
C ILE A 128 -11.86 -5.16 2.67
N VAL A 129 -12.97 -5.86 2.88
CA VAL A 129 -13.00 -7.21 3.48
C VAL A 129 -13.44 -8.17 2.38
N ILE A 130 -12.53 -9.02 1.92
CA ILE A 130 -12.84 -10.09 0.98
C ILE A 130 -13.36 -11.29 1.79
N ILE A 131 -14.66 -11.55 1.66
CA ILE A 131 -15.32 -12.78 2.14
C ILE A 131 -15.76 -13.55 0.91
N THR A 132 -15.21 -14.74 0.72
CA THR A 132 -15.69 -15.68 -0.30
C THR A 132 -16.95 -16.41 0.18
N PRO A 133 -17.81 -16.84 -0.76
CA PRO A 133 -19.06 -17.49 -0.40
C PRO A 133 -18.82 -18.81 0.34
N ASN A 134 -19.60 -19.02 1.39
CA ASN A 134 -19.85 -20.36 1.90
C ASN A 134 -21.03 -20.92 1.10
N LYS A 135 -20.71 -21.82 0.15
CA LYS A 135 -21.59 -22.51 -0.81
C LYS A 135 -22.17 -21.71 -1.98
#